data_AF-A0A450Y6T1-F1
#
_entry.id   AF-A0A450Y6T1-F1
#
_cell.length_a   1.000
_cell.length_b   1.000
_cell.length_c   1.000
_cell.angle_alpha   90.00
_cell.angle_beta   90.00
_cell.angle_gamma   90.00
#
_symmetry.space_group_name_H-M   'P 1'
#
loop_
_entity.id
_entity.type
_entity.pdbx_description
1 polymer ?
#
loop_
_entity_poly.entity_id
_entity_poly.type
_entity_poly.pdbx_seq_one_letter_code
_entity_poly.pdbx_strand_id
1 'polypeptide(L)'
;MDVKVRNQKQEIILIEIQYEWEFDFLQRILFATSKTITEHMAKSERYENVVKVISVNILYFDLGHGEDYIYHGTIRFLGTHRHDERLLNTRQRQLFGKEYPYQLYPEYYLLKINRFDDIVRVTPDE
;
A
#
# COMPACT_ATOMS: atom_id res chain seq x y z
N MET A 1 6.04 10.67 8.90
CA MET A 1 6.77 10.19 7.71
C MET A 1 8.26 10.26 7.96
N ASP A 2 8.87 9.10 8.14
CA ASP A 2 10.30 8.98 8.46
C ASP A 2 11.14 8.89 7.19
N VAL A 3 10.65 8.11 6.22
CA VAL A 3 11.34 7.92 4.94
C VAL A 3 10.34 7.99 3.79
N LYS A 4 10.69 8.74 2.75
CA LYS A 4 9.99 8.79 1.46
C LYS A 4 10.99 8.55 0.35
N VAL A 5 10.81 7.47 -0.39
CA VAL A 5 11.72 7.08 -1.47
C VAL A 5 10.94 6.79 -2.74
N ARG A 6 11.64 6.80 -3.86
CA ARG A 6 11.11 6.41 -5.16
C ARG A 6 11.82 5.15 -5.63
N ASN A 7 11.08 4.13 -6.02
CA ASN A 7 11.67 2.89 -6.53
C ASN A 7 11.98 2.97 -8.04
N GLN A 8 12.58 1.91 -8.59
CA GLN A 8 12.92 1.83 -10.02
C GLN A 8 11.70 1.91 -10.95
N LYS A 9 10.50 1.56 -10.46
CA LYS A 9 9.23 1.66 -11.19
C LYS A 9 8.57 3.04 -11.08
N GLN A 10 9.28 4.03 -10.52
CA GLN A 10 8.78 5.39 -10.22
C GLN A 10 7.62 5.45 -9.20
N GLU A 11 7.40 4.37 -8.45
CA GLU A 11 6.40 4.34 -7.37
C GLU A 11 6.98 5.02 -6.13
N ILE A 12 6.14 5.72 -5.37
CA ILE A 12 6.57 6.36 -4.11
C ILE A 12 6.34 5.41 -2.96
N ILE A 13 7.38 5.15 -2.16
CA ILE A 13 7.29 4.33 -0.95
C ILE A 13 7.39 5.26 0.25
N LEU A 14 6.39 5.20 1.11
CA LEU A 14 6.36 5.84 2.42
C LEU A 14 6.70 4.78 3.45
N ILE A 15 7.72 5.01 4.28
CA ILE A 15 8.07 4.11 5.38
C ILE A 15 7.93 4.90 6.68
N GLU A 16 7.17 4.35 7.62
CA GLU A 16 6.91 4.94 8.93
C GLU A 16 7.06 3.91 10.04
N ILE A 17 7.70 4.31 11.13
CA ILE A 17 7.86 3.55 12.36
C ILE A 17 6.95 4.16 13.42
N GLN A 18 6.08 3.36 14.02
CA GLN A 18 5.04 3.85 14.93
C GLN A 18 5.06 3.08 16.25
N TYR A 19 5.21 3.83 17.33
CA TYR A 19 5.35 3.32 18.69
C TYR A 19 4.02 3.30 19.44
N GLU A 20 3.21 4.34 19.27
CA GLU A 20 1.96 4.51 19.99
C GLU A 20 0.77 4.16 19.12
N TRP A 21 -0.22 3.54 19.74
CA TRP A 21 -1.46 3.22 19.07
C TRP A 21 -2.34 4.46 18.93
N GLU A 22 -2.92 4.61 17.74
CA GLU A 22 -3.86 5.68 17.41
C GLU A 22 -5.17 5.05 16.90
N PHE A 23 -6.31 5.47 17.47
CA PHE A 23 -7.63 4.95 17.09
C PHE A 23 -7.94 5.12 15.59
N ASP A 24 -7.39 6.17 14.98
CA ASP A 24 -7.60 6.58 13.59
C ASP A 24 -6.40 6.24 12.69
N PHE A 25 -5.56 5.29 13.11
CA PHE A 25 -4.37 4.87 12.36
C PHE A 25 -4.63 4.56 10.88
N LEU A 26 -5.71 3.83 10.58
CA LEU A 26 -6.07 3.47 9.20
C LEU A 26 -6.42 4.72 8.36
N GLN A 27 -7.09 5.70 8.97
CA GLN A 27 -7.39 6.98 8.35
C GLN A 27 -6.12 7.80 8.17
N ARG A 28 -5.16 7.72 9.10
CA ARG A 28 -3.87 8.41 8.98
C ARG A 28 -3.05 7.89 7.79
N ILE A 29 -2.94 6.57 7.61
CA ILE A 29 -2.21 6.01 6.46
C ILE A 29 -2.93 6.30 5.14
N LEU A 30 -4.27 6.34 5.13
CA LEU A 30 -5.06 6.78 3.97
C LEU A 30 -4.79 8.25 3.63
N PHE A 31 -4.76 9.13 4.63
CA PHE A 31 -4.48 10.55 4.44
C PHE A 31 -3.06 10.75 3.89
N ALA A 32 -2.07 10.05 4.45
CA ALA A 32 -0.67 10.14 4.01
C ALA A 32 -0.48 9.71 2.55
N THR A 33 -1.11 8.61 2.13
CA THR A 33 -1.05 8.16 0.73
C THR A 33 -1.77 9.13 -0.20
N SER A 34 -2.97 9.59 0.17
CA SER A 34 -3.76 10.55 -0.60
C SER A 34 -3.02 11.89 -0.77
N LYS A 35 -2.45 12.41 0.31
CA LYS A 35 -1.63 13.62 0.28
C LYS A 35 -0.43 13.44 -0.66
N THR A 36 0.28 12.33 -0.55
CA THR A 36 1.43 12.03 -1.41
C THR A 36 1.06 11.98 -2.89
N ILE A 37 -0.10 11.39 -3.22
CA ILE A 37 -0.62 11.42 -4.60
C ILE A 37 -0.82 12.86 -5.06
N THR A 38 -1.50 13.68 -4.26
CA THR A 38 -1.78 15.08 -4.64
C THR A 38 -0.51 15.93 -4.78
N GLU A 39 0.51 15.68 -3.96
CA GLU A 39 1.82 16.36 -4.06
C GLU A 39 2.57 16.01 -5.36
N HIS A 40 2.28 14.85 -5.95
CA HIS A 40 2.92 14.33 -7.16
C HIS A 40 2.06 14.47 -8.41
N MET A 41 0.92 15.16 -8.31
CA MET A 41 0.02 15.39 -9.44
C MET A 41 -0.06 16.88 -9.73
N ALA A 42 0.42 17.30 -10.90
CA ALA A 42 0.32 18.69 -11.32
C ALA A 42 -1.11 19.05 -11.76
N LYS A 43 -1.44 20.35 -11.70
CA LYS A 43 -2.72 20.83 -12.21
C LYS A 43 -2.86 20.49 -13.70
N SER A 44 -4.02 19.95 -14.09
CA SER A 44 -4.34 19.53 -15.47
C SER A 44 -3.55 18.33 -15.99
N GLU A 45 -2.83 17.62 -15.13
CA GLU A 45 -2.17 16.37 -15.50
C GLU A 45 -3.20 15.25 -15.75
N ARG A 46 -2.86 14.32 -16.67
CA ARG A 46 -3.73 13.19 -17.00
C ARG A 46 -3.75 12.19 -15.84
N TYR A 47 -4.91 11.62 -15.53
CA TYR A 47 -5.04 10.65 -14.43
C TYR A 47 -4.25 9.35 -14.63
N GLU A 48 -3.80 9.05 -15.85
CA GLU A 48 -2.87 7.94 -16.09
C GLU A 48 -1.50 8.14 -15.44
N ASN A 49 -1.16 9.38 -15.07
CA ASN A 49 0.08 9.73 -14.37
C ASN A 49 -0.07 9.73 -12.84
N VAL A 50 -1.26 9.40 -12.30
CA VAL A 50 -1.43 9.28 -10.84
C VAL A 50 -0.40 8.28 -10.32
N VAL A 51 0.49 8.76 -9.46
CA VAL A 51 1.58 7.94 -8.94
C VAL A 51 1.03 6.86 -8.00
N LYS A 52 1.54 5.64 -8.14
CA LYS A 52 1.28 4.60 -7.15
C LYS A 52 2.08 4.89 -5.88
N VAL A 53 1.41 4.81 -4.74
CA VAL A 53 2.03 4.97 -3.42
C VAL A 53 1.99 3.64 -2.65
N ILE A 54 3.12 3.22 -2.11
CA ILE A 54 3.24 2.04 -1.24
C ILE A 54 3.50 2.55 0.17
N SER A 55 2.63 2.25 1.12
CA SER A 55 2.77 2.66 2.52
C SER A 55 3.22 1.47 3.36
N VAL A 56 4.44 1.52 3.87
CA VAL A 56 5.02 0.52 4.77
C VAL A 56 5.03 1.07 6.18
N ASN A 57 4.32 0.42 7.09
CA ASN A 57 4.16 0.85 8.47
C ASN A 57 4.69 -0.24 9.40
N ILE A 58 5.70 0.10 10.18
CA ILE A 58 6.34 -0.78 11.16
C ILE A 58 5.77 -0.44 12.54
N LEU A 59 5.12 -1.42 13.17
CA LEU A 59 4.21 -1.23 14.30
C LEU A 59 4.73 -1.93 15.56
N TYR A 60 4.93 -1.15 16.62
CA TYR A 60 5.22 -1.66 17.98
C TYR A 60 3.94 -1.91 18.81
N PHE A 61 2.77 -1.91 18.17
CA PHE A 61 1.48 -2.08 18.83
C PHE A 61 0.54 -2.97 18.00
N ASP A 62 -0.53 -3.44 18.65
CA ASP A 62 -1.58 -4.21 17.98
C ASP A 62 -2.65 -3.33 17.35
N LEU A 63 -2.90 -3.53 16.06
CA LEU A 63 -4.04 -2.98 15.33
C LEU A 63 -5.22 -3.93 15.40
N GLY A 64 -6.09 -3.74 16.40
CA GLY A 64 -7.33 -4.51 16.52
C GLY A 64 -7.09 -6.02 16.55
N HIS A 65 -7.94 -6.76 15.84
CA HIS A 65 -7.90 -8.22 15.79
C HIS A 65 -7.13 -8.74 14.58
N GLY A 66 -6.25 -9.71 14.80
CA GLY A 66 -5.53 -10.42 13.74
C GLY A 66 -4.31 -11.15 14.28
N GLU A 67 -4.04 -12.35 13.74
CA GLU A 67 -2.98 -13.25 14.19
C GLU A 67 -1.69 -13.12 13.38
N ASP A 68 -1.76 -12.58 12.17
CA ASP A 68 -0.58 -12.39 11.33
C ASP A 68 0.28 -11.22 11.83
N TYR A 69 1.57 -11.24 11.45
CA TYR A 69 2.55 -10.19 11.71
C TYR A 69 2.82 -9.33 10.48
N ILE A 70 2.47 -9.79 9.27
CA ILE A 70 2.49 -8.98 8.04
C ILE A 70 1.10 -8.95 7.42
N TYR A 71 0.57 -7.75 7.21
CA TYR A 71 -0.66 -7.56 6.43
C TYR A 71 -0.37 -6.78 5.16
N HIS A 72 -0.89 -7.29 4.03
CA HIS A 72 -0.86 -6.60 2.74
C HIS A 72 -2.27 -6.15 2.34
N GLY A 73 -2.53 -4.85 2.47
CA GLY A 73 -3.77 -4.21 2.07
C GLY A 73 -3.72 -3.78 0.61
N THR A 74 -4.55 -4.39 -0.23
CA THR A 74 -4.75 -4.03 -1.63
C THR A 74 -6.21 -3.71 -1.92
N ILE A 75 -6.46 -2.90 -2.95
CA ILE A 75 -7.82 -2.63 -3.43
C ILE A 75 -8.21 -3.68 -4.46
N ARG A 76 -9.33 -4.36 -4.19
CA ARG A 76 -9.98 -5.30 -5.10
C ARG A 76 -11.43 -4.89 -5.32
N PHE A 77 -11.91 -5.04 -6.54
CA PHE A 77 -13.29 -4.75 -6.91
C PHE A 77 -14.02 -6.07 -7.15
N LEU A 78 -14.85 -6.47 -6.20
CA LEU A 78 -15.63 -7.70 -6.25
C LEU A 78 -17.10 -7.38 -6.55
N GLY A 79 -17.68 -8.08 -7.52
CA GLY A 79 -19.09 -7.96 -7.86
C GLY A 79 -19.97 -8.49 -6.72
N THR A 80 -20.89 -7.68 -6.20
CA THR A 80 -21.74 -8.07 -5.06
C THR A 80 -22.80 -9.12 -5.41
N HIS A 81 -23.11 -9.28 -6.70
CA HIS A 81 -24.14 -10.22 -7.17
C HIS A 81 -23.56 -11.49 -7.81
N ARG A 82 -22.43 -11.36 -8.52
CA ARG A 82 -21.79 -12.46 -9.24
C ARG A 82 -20.48 -12.93 -8.62
N HIS A 83 -19.99 -12.20 -7.61
CA HIS A 83 -18.73 -12.47 -6.91
C HIS A 83 -17.50 -12.57 -7.83
N ASP A 84 -17.58 -11.98 -9.03
CA ASP A 84 -16.49 -11.87 -9.97
C ASP A 84 -15.57 -10.69 -9.62
N GLU A 85 -14.27 -10.86 -9.86
CA GLU A 85 -13.31 -9.77 -9.70
C GLU A 85 -13.22 -8.95 -11.00
N ARG A 86 -13.29 -7.62 -10.85
CA ARG A 86 -13.18 -6.72 -11.98
C ARG A 86 -11.72 -6.58 -12.40
N LEU A 87 -11.33 -7.20 -13.51
CA LEU A 87 -9.98 -7.06 -14.09
C LEU A 87 -9.90 -5.87 -15.07
N LEU A 88 -8.67 -5.46 -15.40
CA LEU A 88 -8.42 -4.45 -16.43
C LEU A 88 -8.69 -5.03 -17.83
N ASN A 89 -9.42 -4.28 -18.67
CA ASN A 89 -9.62 -4.66 -20.06
C ASN A 89 -8.36 -4.37 -20.91
N THR A 90 -8.32 -4.87 -22.14
CA THR A 90 -7.16 -4.73 -23.04
C THR A 90 -6.72 -3.27 -23.24
N ARG A 91 -7.64 -2.32 -23.39
CA ARG A 91 -7.28 -0.90 -23.57
C ARG A 91 -6.66 -0.32 -22.29
N GLN A 92 -7.19 -0.67 -21.12
CA GLN A 92 -6.64 -0.24 -19.83
C GLN A 92 -5.25 -0.83 -19.59
N ARG A 93 -5.05 -2.12 -19.90
CA ARG A 93 -3.74 -2.77 -19.78
C ARG A 93 -2.69 -2.11 -20.67
N GLN A 94 -3.08 -1.76 -21.90
CA GLN A 94 -2.23 -1.01 -22.83
C GLN A 94 -1.92 0.41 -22.31
N LEU A 95 -2.92 1.10 -21.77
CA LEU A 95 -2.77 2.47 -21.28
C LEU A 95 -1.86 2.56 -20.05
N PHE A 96 -2.06 1.66 -19.08
CA PHE A 96 -1.37 1.73 -17.79
C PHE A 96 -0.14 0.82 -17.68
N GLY A 97 0.04 -0.13 -18.61
CA GLY A 97 1.08 -1.15 -18.51
C GLY A 97 0.94 -2.06 -17.28
N LYS A 98 -0.28 -2.19 -16.75
CA LYS A 98 -0.62 -3.02 -15.58
C LYS A 98 -1.62 -4.11 -15.98
N GLU A 99 -1.61 -5.21 -15.26
CA GLU A 99 -2.50 -6.35 -15.50
C GLU A 99 -3.76 -6.30 -14.61
N TYR A 100 -3.58 -5.89 -13.34
CA TYR A 100 -4.62 -5.92 -12.32
C TYR A 100 -4.91 -4.52 -11.75
N PRO A 101 -6.16 -4.23 -11.34
CA PRO A 101 -6.50 -2.93 -10.76
C PRO A 101 -5.67 -2.58 -9.53
N TYR A 102 -5.37 -3.52 -8.63
CA TYR A 102 -4.60 -3.25 -7.41
C TYR A 102 -3.24 -2.58 -7.71
N GLN A 103 -2.67 -2.83 -8.89
CA GLN A 103 -1.41 -2.23 -9.32
C GLN A 103 -1.51 -0.73 -9.65
N LEU A 104 -2.72 -0.17 -9.73
CA LEU A 104 -3.01 1.25 -9.98
C LEU A 104 -3.28 2.03 -8.69
N TYR A 105 -3.60 1.32 -7.61
CA TYR A 105 -3.99 1.94 -6.34
C TYR A 105 -2.86 1.89 -5.32
N PRO A 106 -2.96 2.71 -4.26
CA PRO A 106 -2.09 2.54 -3.12
C PRO A 106 -2.19 1.15 -2.51
N GLU A 107 -1.05 0.66 -2.03
CA GLU A 107 -0.96 -0.59 -1.28
C GLU A 107 -0.37 -0.31 0.10
N TYR A 108 -0.77 -1.11 1.08
CA TYR A 108 -0.38 -0.92 2.48
C TYR A 108 0.26 -2.18 3.01
N TYR A 109 1.43 -2.05 3.61
CA TYR A 109 2.11 -3.09 4.34
C TYR A 109 2.13 -2.70 5.82
N LEU A 110 1.53 -3.53 6.67
CA LEU A 110 1.54 -3.36 8.13
C LEU A 110 2.40 -4.47 8.72
N LEU A 111 3.55 -4.10 9.31
CA LEU A 111 4.54 -5.03 9.85
C LEU A 111 4.54 -4.90 11.37
N LYS A 112 4.00 -5.89 12.07
CA LYS A 112 4.03 -5.97 13.54
C LYS A 112 5.34 -6.59 13.99
N ILE A 113 6.14 -5.84 14.74
CA ILE A 113 7.47 -6.29 15.15
C ILE A 113 7.55 -6.90 16.54
N ASN A 114 6.52 -6.74 17.38
CA ASN A 114 6.47 -7.43 18.68
C ASN A 114 6.37 -8.97 18.54
N ARG A 115 6.28 -9.49 17.30
CA ARG A 115 6.34 -10.92 16.95
C ARG A 115 7.54 -11.28 16.06
N PHE A 116 8.45 -10.34 15.80
CA PHE A 116 9.61 -10.56 14.93
C PHE A 116 10.73 -11.35 15.64
N ASP A 117 10.86 -11.22 16.97
CA ASP A 117 11.95 -11.85 17.74
C ASP A 117 11.94 -13.39 17.66
N ASP A 118 10.81 -14.02 17.33
CA ASP A 118 10.71 -15.48 17.25
C ASP A 118 11.11 -16.07 15.88
N ILE A 119 11.20 -15.28 14.79
CA ILE A 119 11.20 -15.80 13.41
C ILE A 119 12.33 -15.27 12.50
N VAL A 120 13.19 -14.33 12.92
CA VAL A 120 14.38 -13.96 12.12
C VAL A 120 15.49 -15.02 12.27
N ARG A 121 15.21 -16.24 11.81
CA ARG A 121 16.16 -17.31 11.46
C ARG A 121 16.11 -17.70 9.99
N VAL A 122 15.43 -16.93 9.15
CA VAL A 122 15.50 -17.12 7.70
C VAL A 122 16.33 -15.98 7.14
N THR A 123 17.57 -16.29 6.81
CA THR A 123 18.48 -15.41 6.07
C THR A 123 17.78 -14.93 4.79
N PRO A 124 17.76 -13.62 4.50
CA PRO A 124 17.32 -13.12 3.21
C PRO A 124 18.46 -13.31 2.20
N ASP A 125 18.64 -14.54 1.74
CA ASP A 125 19.38 -14.92 0.54
C ASP A 125 19.10 -16.41 0.23
N GLU A 126 18.07 -16.66 -0.58
CA GLU A 126 18.02 -17.62 -1.70
C GLU A 126 17.01 -17.13 -2.75
#